data_AF-A0A2R4T5W4-F1
#
_entry.id   AF-A0A2R4T5W4-F1
#
_cell.length_a   1.000
_cell.length_b   1.000
_cell.length_c   1.000
_cell.angle_alpha   90.00
_cell.angle_beta   90.00
_cell.angle_gamma   90.00
#
_symmetry.space_group_name_H-M   'P 1'
#
loop_
_entity.id
_entity.type
_entity.pdbx_description
1 polymer ?
#
loop_
_entity_poly.entity_id
_entity_poly.type
_entity_poly.pdbx_seq_one_letter_code
_entity_poly.pdbx_strand_id
1 'polypeptide(L)' 'MTVAPGTPDGGMVRTQQKAGKQPGSLEWSAETVTPQGMRVTVTAFNSQYPNQAAVRPEPALTLAQLSAIATSDKWHNFM' A
#
# COMPACT_ATOMS: atom_id res chain seq x y z
N MET A 1 0.51 -10.19 7.54
CA MET A 1 0.89 -10.03 6.12
C MET A 1 0.02 -10.99 5.34
N THR A 2 -0.68 -10.49 4.33
CA THR A 2 -1.60 -11.31 3.52
C THR A 2 -1.21 -11.16 2.07
N VAL A 3 -1.14 -12.27 1.33
CA VAL A 3 -0.88 -12.28 -0.12
C VAL A 3 -2.16 -12.73 -0.82
N ALA A 4 -2.55 -12.01 -1.86
CA ALA A 4 -3.71 -12.33 -2.68
C ALA A 4 -3.40 -12.07 -4.16
N PRO A 5 -4.13 -12.69 -5.11
CA PRO A 5 -4.12 -12.26 -6.50
C PRO A 5 -4.50 -10.77 -6.58
N GLY A 6 -3.77 -9.99 -7.36
CA GLY A 6 -3.89 -8.53 -7.34
C GLY A 6 -3.93 -7.87 -8.71
N THR A 7 -3.26 -8.42 -9.73
CA THR A 7 -3.21 -7.81 -11.07
C THR A 7 -4.04 -8.61 -12.08
N PRO A 8 -4.54 -7.97 -13.16
CA PRO A 8 -5.24 -8.66 -14.26
C PRO A 8 -4.41 -9.79 -14.89
N ASP A 9 -3.09 -9.65 -14.86
CA ASP A 9 -2.13 -10.58 -15.48
C ASP A 9 -1.64 -11.69 -14.53
N GLY A 10 -2.34 -11.92 -13.41
CA GLY A 10 -2.03 -13.00 -12.45
C GLY A 10 -0.92 -12.68 -11.46
N GLY A 11 -0.51 -11.42 -11.35
CA GLY A 11 0.43 -10.92 -10.36
C GLY A 11 -0.15 -10.91 -8.95
N MET A 12 0.72 -11.08 -7.96
CA MET A 12 0.35 -11.10 -6.54
C MET A 12 0.46 -9.70 -5.92
N VAL A 13 -0.45 -9.39 -5.01
CA VAL A 13 -0.36 -8.23 -4.13
C VAL A 13 -0.15 -8.70 -2.69
N ARG A 14 0.85 -8.11 -2.04
CA ARG A 14 1.18 -8.33 -0.63
C ARG A 14 0.69 -7.14 0.18
N THR A 15 -0.05 -7.40 1.24
CA THR A 15 -0.55 -6.37 2.16
C THR A 15 0.03 -6.53 3.56
N GLN A 16 0.23 -5.41 4.23
CA GLN A 16 0.75 -5.37 5.60
C GLN A 16 0.11 -4.23 6.38
N GLN A 17 -0.16 -4.48 7.66
CA GLN A 17 -0.46 -3.46 8.66
C GLN A 17 0.59 -3.59 9.77
N LYS A 18 1.15 -2.47 10.21
CA LYS A 18 2.07 -2.42 11.35
C LYS A 18 1.93 -1.10 12.09
N ALA A 19 2.46 -1.06 13.31
CA ALA A 19 2.69 0.21 14.00
C ALA A 19 3.71 1.05 13.21
N GLY A 20 3.45 2.35 13.13
CA GLY A 20 4.40 3.33 12.63
C GLY A 20 5.45 3.68 13.69
N LYS A 21 6.37 4.58 13.33
CA LYS A 21 7.53 4.92 14.18
C LYS A 21 7.19 5.86 15.34
N GLN A 22 5.98 6.41 15.39
CA GLN A 22 5.57 7.42 16.34
C GLN A 22 4.41 6.90 17.20
N PRO A 23 4.18 7.48 18.40
CA PRO A 23 3.11 7.06 19.28
C PRO A 23 1.75 7.03 18.57
N GLY A 24 1.09 5.87 18.61
CA GLY A 24 -0.23 5.64 18.01
C GLY A 24 -0.26 5.65 16.48
N SER A 25 0.88 5.86 15.79
CA SER A 25 0.86 5.85 14.33
C SER A 25 0.74 4.44 13.78
N LEU A 26 0.04 4.33 12.65
CA LEU A 26 -0.17 3.10 11.90
C LEU A 26 0.41 3.28 10.50
N GLU A 27 1.01 2.22 9.97
CA GLU A 27 1.52 2.15 8.60
C GLU A 27 0.89 0.94 7.92
N TRP A 28 0.05 1.19 6.91
CA TRP A 28 -0.58 0.18 6.07
C TRP A 28 0.05 0.22 4.69
N SER A 29 0.31 -0.94 4.09
CA SER A 29 0.88 -1.00 2.75
C SER A 29 0.29 -2.10 1.88
N ALA A 30 0.34 -1.85 0.58
CA ALA A 30 0.14 -2.83 -0.48
C ALA A 30 1.32 -2.76 -1.45
N GLU A 31 1.81 -3.93 -1.87
CA GLU A 31 3.00 -4.08 -2.68
C GLU A 31 2.78 -5.11 -3.78
N THR A 32 3.21 -4.80 -5.00
CA THR A 32 3.17 -5.74 -6.13
C THR A 32 4.39 -5.55 -7.03
N VAL A 33 4.66 -6.56 -7.85
CA VAL A 33 5.56 -6.48 -8.99
C VAL A 33 4.68 -6.67 -10.23
N THR A 34 4.63 -5.64 -11.07
CA THR A 34 3.89 -5.66 -12.35
C THR A 34 4.51 -6.66 -13.32
N PRO A 35 3.76 -7.15 -14.34
CA PRO A 35 4.28 -8.07 -15.34
C PRO A 35 5.48 -7.54 -16.12
N GLN A 36 5.58 -6.23 -16.28
CA GLN A 36 6.69 -5.57 -16.95
C GLN A 36 7.89 -5.32 -16.01
N GLY A 37 7.85 -5.86 -14.77
CA GLY A 37 8.98 -5.88 -13.84
C GLY A 37 9.08 -4.66 -12.91
N MET A 38 8.15 -3.71 -12.99
CA MET A 38 8.13 -2.57 -12.07
C MET A 38 7.51 -2.95 -10.73
N ARG A 39 8.23 -2.64 -9.64
CA ARG A 39 7.75 -2.79 -8.26
C ARG A 39 7.01 -1.54 -7.81
N VAL A 40 5.77 -1.73 -7.35
CA VAL A 40 4.93 -0.65 -6.81
C VAL A 40 4.65 -0.94 -5.34
N THR A 41 4.94 0.04 -4.48
CA THR A 41 4.58 0.01 -3.05
C THR A 41 3.78 1.24 -2.73
N VAL A 42 2.57 1.05 -2.21
CA VAL A 42 1.70 2.14 -1.74
C VAL A 42 1.57 2.03 -0.23
N THR A 43 1.86 3.11 0.48
CA THR A 43 1.84 3.17 1.94
C THR A 43 0.93 4.31 2.40
N ALA A 44 0.06 4.03 3.36
CA ALA A 44 -0.78 5.03 4.01
C ALA A 44 -0.53 5.06 5.53
N PHE A 45 -0.62 6.27 6.09
CA PHE A 45 -0.47 6.55 7.51
C PHE A 45 -1.74 7.19 8.07
N ASN A 46 -1.96 7.05 9.38
CA ASN A 46 -2.96 7.80 10.14
C ASN A 46 -2.43 9.13 10.71
N SER A 47 -1.19 9.48 10.37
CA SER A 47 -0.52 10.75 10.66
C SER A 47 -0.43 11.63 9.40
N GLN A 48 -0.14 12.91 9.55
CA GLN A 48 0.08 13.81 8.40
C GLN A 48 1.40 13.50 7.68
N TYR A 49 2.44 13.12 8.43
CA TYR A 49 3.73 12.66 7.91
C TYR A 49 4.21 11.40 8.66
N PRO A 50 5.07 10.56 8.06
CA PRO A 50 5.53 9.30 8.69
C PRO A 50 6.27 9.48 10.03
N ASN A 51 6.83 10.67 10.26
CA ASN A 51 7.56 11.04 11.47
C ASN A 51 6.72 11.85 12.46
N GLN A 52 5.40 11.91 12.30
CA GLN A 52 4.49 12.60 13.21
C GLN A 52 3.54 11.63 13.92
N ALA A 53 3.00 12.09 15.06
CA ALA A 53 1.97 11.38 15.80
C ALA A 53 0.69 11.20 14.96
N ALA A 54 -0.10 10.19 15.33
CA ALA A 54 -1.40 9.96 14.71
C ALA A 54 -2.34 11.15 14.94
N VAL A 55 -3.10 11.52 13.89
CA VAL A 55 -4.17 12.53 13.97
C VAL A 55 -5.53 11.94 13.60
N ARG A 56 -5.57 10.62 13.31
CA ARG A 56 -6.75 9.84 12.97
C ARG A 56 -6.62 8.45 13.62
N PRO A 57 -7.74 7.75 13.88
CA PRO A 57 -7.67 6.38 14.40
C PRO A 57 -6.99 5.42 13.41
N GLU A 58 -7.26 5.57 12.11
CA GLU A 58 -6.75 4.70 11.05
C GLU A 58 -6.25 5.51 9.83
N PRO A 59 -5.43 4.90 8.96
CA PRO A 59 -5.04 5.52 7.71
C PRO A 59 -6.26 5.88 6.84
N ALA A 60 -6.13 6.93 6.03
CA ALA A 60 -7.23 7.41 5.21
C ALA A 60 -7.69 6.43 4.12
N LEU A 61 -6.85 5.46 3.76
CA LEU A 61 -7.13 4.44 2.75
C LEU A 61 -7.16 3.05 3.38
N THR A 62 -8.12 2.24 2.97
CA THR A 62 -8.21 0.82 3.33
C THR A 62 -7.17 -0.01 2.58
N LEU A 63 -6.83 -1.20 3.09
CA LEU A 63 -5.94 -2.13 2.37
C LEU A 63 -6.45 -2.48 0.96
N ALA A 64 -7.78 -2.59 0.77
CA ALA A 64 -8.36 -2.84 -0.55
C ALA A 64 -8.10 -1.69 -1.54
N GLN A 65 -8.21 -0.44 -1.06
CA GLN A 65 -7.88 0.74 -1.87
C GLN A 65 -6.39 0.83 -2.16
N LEU A 66 -5.53 0.51 -1.19
CA LEU A 66 -4.08 0.44 -1.41
C LEU A 66 -3.73 -0.60 -2.46
N SER A 67 -4.33 -1.79 -2.39
CA SER A 67 -4.15 -2.85 -3.39
C SER A 67 -4.59 -2.39 -4.78
N ALA A 68 -5.77 -1.76 -4.90
CA ALA A 68 -6.26 -1.25 -6.17
C ALA A 68 -5.34 -0.18 -6.79
N ILE A 69 -4.71 0.67 -5.97
CA ILE A 69 -3.70 1.62 -6.46
C ILE A 69 -2.44 0.85 -6.88
N ALA A 70 -1.95 -0.08 -6.06
CA ALA A 70 -0.72 -0.82 -6.33
C ALA A 70 -0.80 -1.62 -7.63
N THR A 71 -1.97 -2.16 -7.97
CA THR A 71 -2.18 -3.04 -9.12
C THR A 71 -2.84 -2.35 -10.32
N SER A 72 -2.94 -1.03 -10.30
CA SER A 72 -3.55 -0.24 -11.36
C SER A 72 -2.74 -0.28 -12.66
N ASP A 73 -3.39 -0.64 -13.78
CA ASP A 73 -2.77 -0.65 -15.11
C ASP A 73 -2.22 0.70 -15.57
N LYS A 74 -2.62 1.81 -14.91
CA LYS A 74 -2.05 3.14 -15.16
C LYS A 74 -0.53 3.19 -14.99
N TRP A 75 0.04 2.29 -14.20
CA TRP A 75 1.49 2.26 -14.03
C TRP A 75 2.24 1.74 -15.26
N HIS A 76 1.56 1.01 -16.15
CA HIS A 76 2.16 0.52 -17.41
C HIS A 76 2.58 1.67 -18.34
N ASN A 77 2.07 2.88 -18.13
CA ASN A 77 2.37 4.05 -18.96
C ASN A 77 3.67 4.77 -18.60
N PHE A 78 4.41 4.32 -17.57
CA PHE A 78 5.63 4.99 -17.09
C PHE A 78 6.92 4.27 -17.51
N MET A 79 6.85 3.33 -18.46
CA MET A 79 8.01 2.65 -19.06
C MET A 79 8.32 3.18 -20.45
#